data_AF-A0A949RRW7-F1
#
_entry.id   AF-A0A949RRW7-F1
#
_cell.length_a   1.000
_cell.length_b   1.000
_cell.length_c   1.000
_cell.angle_alpha   90.00
_cell.angle_beta   90.00
_cell.angle_gamma   90.00
#
_symmetry.space_group_name_H-M   'P 1'
#
loop_
_entity.id
_entity.type
_entity.pdbx_description
1 polymer ?
#
loop_
_entity_poly.entity_id
_entity_poly.type
_entity_poly.pdbx_seq_one_letter_code
_entity_poly.pdbx_strand_id
1 'polypeptide(L)'
;MTPSLNLIAAIGAQIVFFGIYFYIDARQTTAPNWASVVKFGLNPLTLLYFAFSVFPVWWSYRAMYAFYNQRFWAAAMLQGFIVQLTYVLASYLGSKQIPSLREGLAIGLVFLSVLVAGKR
;
A
#
# COMPACT_ATOMS: atom_id res chain seq x y z
N MET A 1 4.39 -1.64 26.04
CA MET A 1 5.29 -1.06 25.01
C MET A 1 4.53 0.03 24.29
N THR A 2 4.89 1.30 24.51
CA THR A 2 4.37 2.41 23.72
C THR A 2 4.80 2.19 22.26
N PRO A 3 3.91 2.28 21.26
CA PRO A 3 4.34 2.26 19.87
C PRO A 3 5.33 3.41 19.70
N SER A 4 6.57 3.09 19.29
CA SER A 4 7.55 4.14 19.00
C SER A 4 6.95 5.04 17.93
N LEU A 5 6.99 6.36 18.13
CA LEU A 5 6.47 7.36 17.18
C LEU A 5 6.95 7.08 15.73
N ASN A 6 8.16 6.52 15.61
CA ASN A 6 8.78 6.09 14.36
C ASN A 6 8.00 4.97 13.63
N LEU A 7 7.43 4.01 14.35
CA LEU A 7 6.62 2.94 13.75
C LEU A 7 5.30 3.50 13.20
N ILE A 8 4.63 4.36 13.97
CA ILE A 8 3.38 4.99 13.52
C ILE A 8 3.64 5.84 12.27
N ALA A 9 4.71 6.63 12.29
CA ALA A 9 5.13 7.42 11.12
C ALA A 9 5.48 6.54 9.91
N ALA A 10 6.16 5.40 10.12
CA ALA A 10 6.48 4.45 9.06
C ALA A 10 5.22 3.83 8.43
N ILE A 11 4.27 3.38 9.26
CA ILE A 11 2.99 2.84 8.79
C ILE A 11 2.21 3.92 8.03
N GLY A 12 2.14 5.13 8.58
CA GLY A 12 1.48 6.27 7.94
C GLY A 12 2.09 6.60 6.57
N ALA A 13 3.42 6.61 6.47
CA ALA A 13 4.12 6.81 5.19
C ALA A 13 3.73 5.74 4.17
N GLN A 14 3.75 4.45 4.53
CA GLN A 14 3.34 3.40 3.61
C GLN A 14 1.90 3.55 3.15
N ILE A 15 0.96 3.82 4.07
CA ILE A 15 -0.45 4.00 3.73
C ILE A 15 -0.62 5.16 2.74
N VAL A 16 0.05 6.28 2.95
CA VAL A 16 -0.07 7.47 2.08
C VAL A 16 0.53 7.19 0.70
N PHE A 17 1.78 6.72 0.64
CA PHE A 17 2.45 6.52 -0.65
C PHE A 17 1.82 5.35 -1.42
N PHE A 18 1.67 4.16 -0.83
CA PHE A 18 0.97 3.09 -1.53
C PHE A 18 -0.48 3.44 -1.85
N GLY A 19 -1.16 4.20 -1.00
CA GLY A 19 -2.53 4.66 -1.22
C GLY A 19 -2.66 5.52 -2.47
N ILE A 20 -1.78 6.51 -2.63
CA ILE A 20 -1.73 7.35 -3.83
C ILE A 20 -1.44 6.49 -5.06
N TYR A 21 -0.42 5.63 -4.99
CA TYR A 21 -0.04 4.74 -6.10
C TYR A 21 -1.22 3.88 -6.57
N PHE A 22 -1.84 3.13 -5.66
CA PHE A 22 -2.93 2.20 -5.98
C PHE A 22 -4.21 2.91 -6.40
N TYR A 23 -4.51 4.07 -5.83
CA TYR A 23 -5.65 4.88 -6.25
C TYR A 23 -5.51 5.34 -7.71
N ILE A 24 -4.32 5.84 -8.07
CA ILE A 24 -4.01 6.25 -9.44
C ILE A 24 -4.11 5.04 -10.37
N ASP A 25 -3.45 3.94 -10.03
CA ASP A 25 -3.43 2.71 -10.83
C ASP A 25 -4.85 2.21 -11.13
N ALA A 26 -5.69 2.10 -10.09
CA ALA A 26 -7.08 1.68 -10.24
C ALA A 26 -7.87 2.63 -11.16
N ARG A 27 -7.72 3.95 -10.99
CA ARG A 27 -8.40 4.96 -11.82
C ARG A 27 -8.03 4.86 -13.30
N GLN A 28 -6.76 4.62 -13.61
CA GLN A 28 -6.28 4.55 -14.99
C GLN A 28 -6.62 3.20 -15.63
N THR A 29 -6.64 2.11 -14.85
CA THR A 29 -6.88 0.76 -15.36
C THR A 29 -8.35 0.50 -15.67
N THR A 30 -9.29 0.99 -14.85
CA THR A 30 -10.73 0.68 -15.03
C THR A 30 -11.46 1.58 -16.03
N ALA A 31 -10.88 2.70 -16.45
CA ALA A 31 -11.48 3.61 -17.43
C ALA A 31 -10.41 4.43 -18.21
N PRO A 32 -9.61 3.79 -19.08
CA PRO A 32 -8.50 4.47 -19.73
C PRO A 32 -9.02 5.47 -20.79
N ASN A 33 -9.11 6.73 -20.41
CA ASN A 33 -9.08 7.83 -21.34
C ASN A 33 -7.61 8.18 -21.60
N TRP A 34 -7.05 7.77 -22.73
CA TRP A 34 -5.63 7.97 -23.06
C TRP A 34 -5.18 9.43 -22.98
N ALA A 35 -6.04 10.40 -23.31
CA ALA A 35 -5.72 11.82 -23.17
C ALA A 35 -5.56 12.21 -21.69
N SER A 36 -6.39 11.64 -20.81
CA SER A 36 -6.28 11.80 -19.35
C SER A 36 -5.02 11.13 -18.81
N VAL A 37 -4.69 9.92 -19.29
CA VAL A 37 -3.48 9.18 -18.92
C VAL A 37 -2.23 9.99 -19.25
N VAL A 38 -2.13 10.50 -20.48
CA VAL A 38 -0.97 11.30 -20.92
C VAL A 38 -0.88 12.62 -20.15
N LYS A 39 -2.00 13.34 -19.97
CA LYS A 39 -2.01 14.58 -19.19
C LYS A 39 -1.61 14.34 -17.73
N PHE A 40 -2.02 13.21 -17.16
CA PHE A 40 -1.65 12.80 -15.81
C PHE A 40 -0.16 12.42 -15.72
N GLY A 41 0.34 11.63 -16.67
CA GLY A 41 1.74 11.19 -16.72
C GLY A 41 2.73 12.33 -17.00
N LEU A 42 2.31 13.38 -17.70
CA LEU A 42 3.11 14.58 -17.94
C LEU A 42 2.98 15.63 -16.83
N ASN A 43 2.13 15.40 -15.82
CA ASN A 43 2.02 16.31 -14.70
C ASN A 43 3.32 16.29 -13.87
N PRO A 44 3.99 17.44 -13.65
CA PRO A 44 5.25 17.49 -12.91
C PRO A 44 5.16 16.91 -11.50
N LEU A 45 4.04 17.10 -10.80
CA LEU A 45 3.84 16.55 -9.46
C LEU A 45 3.70 15.02 -9.48
N THR A 46 3.03 14.47 -10.49
CA THR A 46 2.97 13.03 -10.71
C THR A 46 4.36 12.45 -10.95
N LEU A 47 5.14 13.09 -11.84
CA LEU A 47 6.51 12.66 -12.13
C LEU A 47 7.41 12.73 -10.89
N LEU A 48 7.34 13.82 -10.12
CA LEU A 48 8.07 13.96 -8.86
C LEU A 48 7.62 12.89 -7.85
N TYR A 49 6.32 12.65 -7.73
CA TYR A 49 5.81 11.61 -6.85
C TYR A 49 6.39 10.23 -7.21
N PHE A 50 6.35 9.82 -8.48
CA PHE A 50 6.89 8.51 -8.87
C PHE A 50 8.43 8.45 -8.74
N ALA A 51 9.14 9.53 -9.06
CA ALA A 51 10.59 9.60 -8.92
C ALA A 51 11.06 9.52 -7.45
N PHE A 52 10.30 10.12 -6.52
CA PHE A 52 10.72 10.27 -5.13
C PHE A 52 9.99 9.36 -4.13
N SER A 53 8.87 8.73 -4.50
CA SER A 53 8.08 7.86 -3.59
C SER A 53 8.86 6.63 -3.08
N VAL A 54 9.92 6.21 -3.79
CA VAL A 54 10.78 5.11 -3.35
C VAL A 54 11.50 5.41 -2.03
N PHE A 55 11.88 6.68 -1.77
CA PHE A 55 12.62 7.06 -0.55
C PHE A 55 11.81 6.90 0.73
N PRO A 56 10.58 7.46 0.87
CA PRO A 56 9.77 7.27 2.06
C PRO A 56 9.31 5.82 2.21
N VAL A 57 9.05 5.09 1.12
CA VAL A 57 8.73 3.65 1.18
C VAL A 57 9.92 2.85 1.72
N TRP A 58 11.13 3.09 1.20
CA TRP A 58 12.35 2.44 1.68
C TRP A 58 12.62 2.76 3.16
N TRP A 59 12.55 4.04 3.54
CA TRP A 59 12.74 4.47 4.93
C TRP A 59 11.73 3.81 5.87
N SER A 60 10.45 3.79 5.49
CA SER A 60 9.39 3.20 6.33
C SER A 60 9.66 1.72 6.57
N TYR A 61 10.12 0.99 5.54
CA TYR A 61 10.47 -0.41 5.69
C TYR A 61 11.65 -0.58 6.66
N ARG A 62 12.71 0.22 6.53
CA ARG A 62 13.85 0.20 7.46
C ARG A 62 13.43 0.48 8.91
N ALA A 63 12.52 1.43 9.13
CA ALA A 63 11.98 1.72 10.46
C ALA A 63 11.21 0.53 11.05
N MET A 64 10.45 -0.21 10.24
CA MET A 64 9.76 -1.43 10.67
C MET A 64 10.76 -2.54 11.03
N TYR A 65 11.85 -2.73 10.28
CA TYR A 65 12.92 -3.66 10.68
C TYR A 65 13.54 -3.30 12.01
N ALA A 66 13.86 -2.03 12.21
CA ALA A 66 14.45 -1.56 13.45
C ALA A 66 13.52 -1.83 14.63
N PHE A 67 12.21 -1.56 14.47
CA PHE A 67 11.19 -1.86 15.48
C PHE A 67 11.13 -3.35 15.84
N TYR A 68 11.24 -4.24 14.85
CA TYR A 68 11.23 -5.69 15.05
C TYR A 68 12.61 -6.30 15.34
N ASN A 69 13.61 -5.50 15.77
CA ASN A 69 14.96 -5.99 16.06
C ASN A 69 15.57 -6.77 14.89
N GLN A 70 15.41 -6.28 13.67
CA GLN A 70 15.88 -6.90 12.42
C GLN A 70 15.26 -8.27 12.10
N ARG A 71 14.14 -8.65 12.73
CA ARG A 71 13.41 -9.88 12.37
C ARG A 71 12.70 -9.68 11.02
N PHE A 72 13.33 -10.18 9.96
CA PHE A 72 12.85 -10.10 8.58
C PHE A 72 11.37 -10.48 8.42
N TRP A 73 10.98 -11.68 8.88
CA TRP A 73 9.62 -12.18 8.68
C TRP A 73 8.55 -11.34 9.39
N ALA A 74 8.83 -10.82 10.59
CA ALA A 74 7.88 -9.98 11.32
C ALA A 74 7.66 -8.64 10.61
N ALA A 75 8.74 -8.00 10.17
CA ALA A 75 8.66 -6.74 9.43
C ALA A 75 8.00 -6.92 8.05
N ALA A 76 8.32 -8.01 7.34
CA ALA A 76 7.73 -8.35 6.05
C ALA A 76 6.23 -8.65 6.15
N MET A 77 5.78 -9.37 7.18
CA MET A 77 4.35 -9.63 7.42
C MET A 77 3.59 -8.35 7.70
N LEU A 78 4.13 -7.45 8.54
CA LEU A 78 3.49 -6.16 8.79
C LEU A 78 3.43 -5.31 7.51
N GLN A 79 4.50 -5.28 6.71
CA GLN A 79 4.50 -4.55 5.44
C GLN A 79 3.47 -5.14 4.48
N GLY A 80 3.47 -6.46 4.30
CA GLY A 80 2.51 -7.15 3.43
C GLY A 80 1.06 -6.86 3.83
N PHE A 81 0.77 -6.86 5.15
CA PHE A 81 -0.54 -6.49 5.66
C PHE A 81 -0.93 -5.04 5.28
N ILE A 82 -0.03 -4.09 5.52
CA ILE A 82 -0.27 -2.67 5.21
C ILE A 82 -0.49 -2.49 3.71
N VAL A 83 0.40 -3.01 2.87
CA VAL A 83 0.32 -2.91 1.41
C VAL A 83 -1.00 -3.51 0.91
N GLN A 84 -1.37 -4.70 1.38
CA GLN A 84 -2.61 -5.35 0.95
C GLN A 84 -3.86 -4.57 1.37
N LEU A 85 -3.90 -4.08 2.61
CA LEU A 85 -5.00 -3.27 3.11
C LEU A 85 -5.13 -1.98 2.32
N THR A 86 -4.01 -1.28 2.12
CA THR A 86 -3.96 -0.04 1.35
C THR A 86 -4.36 -0.29 -0.10
N TYR A 87 -3.91 -1.38 -0.72
CA TYR A 87 -4.31 -1.76 -2.09
C TYR A 87 -5.82 -1.92 -2.21
N VAL A 88 -6.45 -2.71 -1.34
CA VAL A 88 -7.90 -2.97 -1.41
C VAL A 88 -8.68 -1.67 -1.22
N LEU A 89 -8.33 -0.86 -0.21
CA LEU A 89 -9.04 0.38 0.09
C LEU A 89 -8.86 1.43 -1.01
N ALA A 90 -7.62 1.68 -1.44
CA ALA A 90 -7.33 2.68 -2.46
C ALA A 90 -7.90 2.28 -3.82
N SER A 91 -7.84 0.99 -4.17
CA SER A 91 -8.42 0.48 -5.41
C SER A 91 -9.93 0.58 -5.40
N TYR A 92 -10.59 0.25 -4.28
CA TYR A 92 -12.04 0.45 -4.13
C TYR A 92 -12.44 1.92 -4.31
N LEU A 93 -11.71 2.86 -3.69
CA LEU A 93 -11.96 4.29 -3.83
C LEU A 93 -11.65 4.80 -5.25
N GLY A 94 -10.65 4.22 -5.92
CA GLY A 94 -10.23 4.57 -7.27
C GLY A 94 -11.20 4.07 -8.34
N SER A 95 -11.51 2.78 -8.33
CA SER A 95 -12.39 2.15 -9.32
C SER A 95 -13.87 2.40 -9.06
N LYS A 96 -14.26 2.66 -7.81
CA LYS A 96 -15.65 2.69 -7.32
C LYS A 96 -16.42 1.39 -7.61
N GLN A 97 -15.70 0.27 -7.78
CA GLN A 97 -16.29 -1.04 -8.01
C GLN A 97 -16.44 -1.78 -6.69
N ILE A 98 -17.66 -2.22 -6.38
CA ILE A 98 -17.93 -3.03 -5.20
C ILE A 98 -17.47 -4.46 -5.49
N PRO A 99 -16.60 -5.06 -4.67
CA PRO A 99 -16.20 -6.46 -4.85
C PRO A 99 -17.40 -7.38 -4.80
N SER A 100 -17.46 -8.35 -5.71
CA SER A 100 -18.39 -9.46 -5.63
C SER A 100 -18.14 -10.31 -4.38
N LEU A 101 -19.09 -11.16 -4.00
CA LEU A 101 -18.93 -12.09 -2.86
C LEU A 101 -17.68 -12.97 -3.00
N ARG A 102 -17.39 -13.44 -4.22
CA ARG A 102 -16.20 -14.26 -4.50
C ARG A 102 -14.90 -13.47 -4.29
N GLU A 103 -14.84 -12.24 -4.76
CA GLU A 103 -13.67 -11.36 -4.58
C GLU A 103 -13.50 -10.96 -3.12
N GLY A 104 -14.61 -10.68 -2.41
CA GLY A 104 -14.60 -10.40 -0.97
C GLY A 104 -14.05 -11.57 -0.15
N LEU A 105 -14.47 -12.81 -0.48
CA LEU A 105 -13.92 -14.02 0.15
C LEU A 105 -12.43 -14.20 -0.16
N ALA A 106 -12.01 -13.97 -1.40
CA ALA A 106 -10.60 -14.06 -1.78
C ALA A 106 -9.75 -13.03 -1.02
N ILE A 107 -10.22 -11.78 -0.94
CA ILE A 107 -9.58 -10.72 -0.14
C ILE A 107 -9.48 -11.14 1.33
N GLY A 108 -10.56 -11.67 1.91
CA GLY A 108 -10.58 -12.16 3.29
C GLY A 108 -9.57 -13.28 3.55
N LEU A 109 -9.45 -14.25 2.64
CA LEU A 109 -8.48 -15.34 2.74
C LEU A 109 -7.02 -14.85 2.71
N VAL A 110 -6.73 -13.80 1.93
CA VAL A 110 -5.40 -13.18 1.93
C VAL A 110 -5.05 -12.62 3.31
N PHE A 111 -5.96 -11.86 3.95
CA PHE A 111 -5.73 -11.35 5.31
C PHE A 111 -5.58 -12.47 6.35
N LEU A 112 -6.39 -13.52 6.24
CA LEU A 112 -6.27 -14.70 7.12
C LEU A 112 -4.91 -15.38 6.97
N SER A 113 -4.36 -15.48 5.75
CA SER A 113 -3.05 -16.10 5.52
C SER A 113 -1.92 -15.34 6.24
N VAL A 114 -1.97 -14.00 6.25
CA VAL A 114 -1.01 -13.15 6.97
C VAL A 114 -1.13 -13.35 8.48
N LEU A 115 -2.36 -13.43 9.00
CA LEU A 115 -2.61 -13.66 10.43
C LEU A 115 -2.13 -15.03 10.91
N VAL A 116 -2.33 -16.08 10.10
CA VAL A 116 -1.84 -17.43 10.41
C VAL A 116 -0.32 -17.48 10.37
N ALA A 117 0.30 -16.84 9.37
CA ALA A 117 1.75 -16.79 9.25
C ALA A 117 2.40 -16.06 10.44
N GLY A 118 1.77 -15.00 10.96
CA GLY A 118 2.27 -14.24 12.12
C GLY A 118 2.21 -14.96 13.47
N LYS A 119 1.55 -16.11 13.57
CA LYS A 119 1.52 -16.93 14.80
C LYS A 119 2.66 -17.96 14.89
N ARG A 120 3.50 -18.10 13.85
CA ARG A 120 4.66 -18.99 13.81
C ARG A 120 5.95 -18.21 14.03
#